data_AF-A0A534IGH9-F1
#
_entry.id   AF-A0A534IGH9-F1
#
_cell.length_a   1.000
_cell.length_b   1.000
_cell.length_c   1.000
_cell.angle_alpha   90.00
_cell.angle_beta   90.00
_cell.angle_gamma   90.00
#
_symmetry.space_group_name_H-M   'P 1'
#
loop_
_entity.id
_entity.type
_entity.pdbx_description
1 polymer ?
#
loop_
_entity_poly.entity_id
_entity_poly.type
_entity_poly.pdbx_seq_one_letter_code
_entity_poly.pdbx_strand_id
1 'polypeptide(L)'
;MGRIRATSEATMVRIFRGGVLDERFEGSVVVIGPKPTQMTGLVKGDLFVRDNSTCEIIGMVTGNLVSEKTGKAILRGMVAKDVKSVGGDVEIHGMVIGDVVNESGRVFIGPSCLVRGAVKGKTETAPPITGAAPAPAANPPPAG
;
A
#
# COMPACT_ATOMS: atom_id res chain seq x y z
N MET A 1 6.61 -33.68 -21.71
CA MET A 1 6.27 -33.18 -20.36
C MET A 1 6.96 -31.84 -20.18
N GLY A 2 6.18 -30.77 -20.11
CA GLY A 2 6.59 -29.41 -20.49
C GLY A 2 7.66 -28.79 -19.59
N ARG A 3 8.76 -28.35 -20.20
CA ARG A 3 9.67 -27.37 -19.61
C ARG A 3 8.89 -26.07 -19.45
N ILE A 4 8.55 -25.71 -18.23
CA ILE A 4 8.00 -24.41 -17.87
C ILE A 4 9.06 -23.38 -18.26
N ARG A 5 8.84 -22.73 -19.41
CA ARG A 5 9.60 -21.56 -19.82
C ARG A 5 9.19 -20.47 -18.84
N ALA A 6 10.05 -20.18 -17.86
CA ALA A 6 10.03 -18.88 -17.22
C ALA A 6 10.35 -17.89 -18.33
N THR A 7 9.31 -17.34 -18.96
CA THR A 7 9.42 -16.16 -19.80
C THR A 7 10.01 -15.09 -18.89
N SER A 8 11.31 -14.86 -19.01
CA SER A 8 11.94 -13.65 -18.52
C SER A 8 11.42 -12.51 -19.38
N GLU A 9 10.15 -12.17 -19.21
CA GLU A 9 9.68 -10.84 -19.50
C GLU A 9 10.55 -9.97 -18.60
N ALA A 10 11.40 -9.13 -19.19
CA ALA A 10 12.10 -8.11 -18.43
C ALA A 10 11.01 -7.22 -17.85
N THR A 11 10.44 -7.61 -16.70
CA THR A 11 9.39 -6.87 -16.01
C THR A 11 10.04 -5.54 -15.72
N MET A 12 9.63 -4.51 -16.46
CA MET A 12 10.21 -3.19 -16.29
C MET A 12 9.87 -2.76 -14.87
N VAL A 13 10.85 -2.84 -13.99
CA VAL A 13 10.69 -2.45 -12.59
C VAL A 13 11.16 -1.01 -12.46
N ARG A 14 10.24 -0.11 -12.13
CA ARG A 14 10.58 1.29 -11.84
C ARG A 14 10.66 1.51 -10.33
N ILE A 15 11.74 2.15 -9.91
CA ILE A 15 12.00 2.46 -8.51
C ILE A 15 11.70 3.94 -8.27
N PHE A 16 10.80 4.24 -7.33
CA PHE A 16 10.48 5.60 -6.90
C PHE A 16 10.99 5.86 -5.50
N ARG A 17 11.50 7.08 -5.29
CA ARG A 17 12.15 7.52 -4.05
C ARG A 17 11.53 8.79 -3.45
N GLY A 18 10.21 8.87 -3.51
CA GLY A 18 9.43 10.05 -3.14
C GLY A 18 8.88 10.82 -4.33
N GLY A 19 7.92 11.71 -4.06
CA GLY A 19 7.30 12.57 -5.06
C GLY A 19 5.90 12.12 -5.47
N VAL A 20 5.40 12.65 -6.58
CA VAL A 20 4.09 12.31 -7.14
C VAL A 20 4.28 11.41 -8.35
N LEU A 21 3.50 10.34 -8.41
CA LEU A 21 3.39 9.42 -9.52
C LEU A 21 2.00 9.55 -10.15
N ASP A 22 1.88 10.43 -11.14
CA ASP A 22 0.63 10.76 -11.82
C ASP A 22 0.51 10.15 -13.22
N GLU A 23 1.62 9.70 -13.79
CA GLU A 23 1.61 9.05 -15.11
C GLU A 23 1.06 7.61 -15.07
N ARG A 24 0.81 7.08 -16.27
CA ARG A 24 0.52 5.66 -16.46
C ARG A 24 1.81 4.87 -16.57
N PHE A 25 2.00 3.93 -15.65
CA PHE A 25 3.14 3.02 -15.65
C PHE A 25 2.73 1.64 -16.14
N GLU A 26 3.55 1.07 -17.00
CA GLU A 26 3.47 -0.33 -17.40
C GLU A 26 4.65 -1.07 -16.76
N GLY A 27 4.35 -2.21 -16.13
CA GLY A 27 5.32 -2.95 -15.34
C GLY A 27 5.17 -2.73 -13.84
N SER A 28 6.09 -3.31 -13.08
CA SER A 28 6.05 -3.27 -11.62
C SER A 28 6.69 -2.00 -11.09
N VAL A 29 6.14 -1.47 -10.00
CA VAL A 29 6.65 -0.27 -9.35
C VAL A 29 7.11 -0.63 -7.95
N VAL A 30 8.29 -0.16 -7.57
CA VAL A 30 8.84 -0.33 -6.22
C VAL A 30 9.08 1.04 -5.62
N VAL A 31 8.40 1.34 -4.51
CA VAL A 31 8.58 2.56 -3.75
C VAL A 31 9.51 2.27 -2.59
N ILE A 32 10.61 3.01 -2.52
CA ILE A 32 11.63 2.91 -1.46
C ILE A 32 12.07 4.28 -1.00
N GLY A 33 12.64 4.36 0.21
CA GLY A 33 13.26 5.59 0.69
C GLY A 33 12.37 6.44 1.58
N PRO A 34 12.97 7.46 2.23
CA PRO A 34 12.36 8.12 3.38
C PRO A 34 11.28 9.13 3.03
N LYS A 35 11.18 9.53 1.76
CA LYS A 35 10.21 10.53 1.31
C LYS A 35 8.88 9.85 0.98
N PRO A 36 7.75 10.44 1.38
CA PRO A 36 6.45 9.93 1.00
C PRO A 36 6.26 10.03 -0.53
N THR A 37 5.65 9.00 -1.11
CA THR A 37 5.26 8.95 -2.52
C THR A 37 3.74 8.95 -2.62
N GLN A 38 3.18 9.90 -3.36
CA GLN A 38 1.77 9.88 -3.72
C GLN A 38 1.62 9.27 -5.11
N MET A 39 0.77 8.26 -5.25
CA MET A 39 0.49 7.60 -6.51
C MET A 39 -0.95 7.86 -6.93
N THR A 40 -1.12 8.81 -7.85
CA THR A 40 -2.42 9.22 -8.41
C THR A 40 -2.69 8.60 -9.77
N GLY A 41 -1.63 8.13 -10.45
CA GLY A 41 -1.71 7.54 -11.78
C GLY A 41 -2.21 6.09 -11.83
N LEU A 42 -1.98 5.45 -12.96
CA LEU A 42 -2.35 4.05 -13.21
C LEU A 42 -1.10 3.18 -13.25
N VAL A 43 -1.01 2.18 -12.38
CA VAL A 43 0.04 1.16 -12.45
C VAL A 43 -0.52 -0.13 -13.04
N LYS A 44 -0.09 -0.42 -14.27
CA LYS A 44 -0.35 -1.68 -14.98
C LYS A 44 0.68 -2.74 -14.60
N GLY A 45 0.62 -3.18 -13.35
CA GLY A 45 1.53 -4.16 -12.77
C GLY A 45 1.40 -4.18 -11.26
N ASP A 46 2.41 -4.78 -10.61
CA ASP A 46 2.44 -4.90 -9.16
C ASP A 46 3.10 -3.68 -8.52
N LEU A 47 2.59 -3.25 -7.37
CA LEU A 47 3.16 -2.17 -6.56
C LEU A 47 3.78 -2.75 -5.28
N PHE A 48 5.05 -2.50 -5.07
CA PHE A 48 5.79 -2.90 -3.89
C PHE A 48 6.18 -1.67 -3.07
N VAL A 49 5.84 -1.65 -1.79
CA VAL A 49 6.21 -0.58 -0.86
C VAL A 49 7.13 -1.18 0.21
N ARG A 50 8.37 -0.69 0.31
CA ARG A 50 9.37 -1.28 1.21
C ARG A 50 10.39 -0.29 1.75
N ASP A 51 11.30 -0.75 2.60
CA ASP A 51 12.40 0.02 3.18
C ASP A 51 11.92 1.24 3.96
N ASN A 52 10.91 1.03 4.82
CA ASN A 52 10.27 2.07 5.64
C ASN A 52 9.72 3.26 4.85
N SER A 53 9.46 3.07 3.55
CA SER A 53 8.83 4.08 2.70
C SER A 53 7.34 4.19 2.97
N THR A 54 6.79 5.36 2.70
CA THR A 54 5.34 5.59 2.76
C THR A 54 4.82 5.88 1.37
N CYS A 55 3.83 5.10 0.94
CA CYS A 55 3.15 5.29 -0.33
C CYS A 55 1.65 5.48 -0.12
N GLU A 56 1.12 6.59 -0.62
CA GLU A 56 -0.32 6.86 -0.65
C GLU A 56 -0.85 6.60 -2.06
N ILE A 57 -1.71 5.60 -2.20
CA ILE A 57 -2.26 5.15 -3.48
C ILE A 57 -3.67 5.72 -3.63
N ILE A 58 -3.80 6.77 -4.43
CA ILE A 58 -5.06 7.42 -4.78
C ILE A 58 -5.60 6.86 -6.11
N GLY A 59 -4.70 6.50 -7.02
CA GLY A 59 -5.01 5.97 -8.34
C GLY A 59 -5.38 4.49 -8.34
N MET A 60 -5.04 3.81 -9.43
CA MET A 60 -5.39 2.39 -9.64
C MET A 60 -4.14 1.52 -9.83
N VAL A 61 -4.13 0.38 -9.16
CA VAL A 61 -3.14 -0.69 -9.35
C VAL A 61 -3.86 -1.90 -9.94
N THR A 62 -3.49 -2.30 -11.16
CA THR A 62 -4.15 -3.45 -11.82
C THR A 62 -3.56 -4.79 -11.40
N GLY A 63 -2.35 -4.79 -10.82
CA GLY A 63 -1.72 -5.96 -10.24
C GLY A 63 -1.94 -6.06 -8.74
N ASN A 64 -0.96 -6.66 -8.06
CA ASN A 64 -0.96 -6.85 -6.62
C ASN A 64 -0.34 -5.63 -5.91
N LEU A 65 -0.84 -5.31 -4.73
CA LEU A 65 -0.20 -4.36 -3.82
C LEU A 65 0.50 -5.14 -2.71
N VAL A 66 1.81 -5.00 -2.57
CA VAL A 66 2.60 -5.72 -1.57
C VAL A 66 3.35 -4.72 -0.69
N SER A 67 3.09 -4.76 0.61
CA SER A 67 3.83 -3.98 1.60
C SER A 67 4.81 -4.89 2.35
N GLU A 68 6.10 -4.58 2.28
CA GLU A 68 7.18 -5.42 2.81
C GLU A 68 8.19 -4.58 3.60
N LYS A 69 9.03 -5.20 4.44
CA LYS A 69 10.17 -4.53 5.10
C LYS A 69 9.80 -3.17 5.72
N THR A 70 8.79 -3.16 6.58
CA THR A 70 8.25 -1.97 7.24
C THR A 70 7.75 -0.85 6.32
N GLY A 71 7.55 -1.15 5.04
CA GLY A 71 6.85 -0.25 4.11
C GLY A 71 5.44 0.07 4.60
N LYS A 72 4.95 1.25 4.26
CA LYS A 72 3.66 1.78 4.71
C LYS A 72 2.83 2.12 3.48
N ALA A 73 1.78 1.34 3.21
CA ALA A 73 0.90 1.54 2.06
C ALA A 73 -0.47 2.03 2.52
N ILE A 74 -0.88 3.22 2.06
CA ILE A 74 -2.21 3.78 2.30
C ILE A 74 -3.01 3.70 1.00
N LEU A 75 -3.95 2.78 0.91
CA LEU A 75 -4.81 2.59 -0.26
C LEU A 75 -6.10 3.39 -0.13
N ARG A 76 -6.21 4.49 -0.88
CA ARG A 76 -7.45 5.27 -1.05
C ARG A 76 -8.17 4.97 -2.36
N GLY A 77 -7.43 4.54 -3.38
CA GLY A 77 -7.95 4.20 -4.70
C GLY A 77 -8.42 2.74 -4.82
N MET A 78 -7.99 2.06 -5.88
CA MET A 78 -8.40 0.69 -6.18
C MET A 78 -7.21 -0.24 -6.47
N VAL A 79 -7.27 -1.45 -5.93
CA VAL A 79 -6.40 -2.58 -6.31
C VAL A 79 -7.25 -3.65 -6.98
N ALA A 80 -6.90 -4.03 -8.21
CA ALA A 80 -7.69 -4.96 -9.01
C ALA A 80 -7.41 -6.45 -8.72
N LYS A 81 -6.29 -6.76 -8.06
CA LYS A 81 -5.98 -8.10 -7.56
C LYS A 81 -5.86 -8.08 -6.03
N ASP A 82 -4.80 -8.68 -5.50
CA ASP A 82 -4.64 -8.94 -4.08
C ASP A 82 -3.82 -7.85 -3.41
N VAL A 83 -4.11 -7.62 -2.12
CA VAL A 83 -3.29 -6.80 -1.23
C VAL A 83 -2.61 -7.72 -0.23
N LYS A 84 -1.28 -7.71 -0.20
CA LYS A 84 -0.48 -8.54 0.71
C LYS A 84 0.38 -7.69 1.63
N SER A 85 0.41 -8.04 2.91
CA SER A 85 1.34 -7.49 3.88
C SER A 85 2.32 -8.56 4.37
N VAL A 86 3.61 -8.34 4.09
CA VAL A 86 4.73 -9.22 4.45
C VAL A 86 5.74 -8.43 5.30
N GLY A 87 5.32 -8.05 6.50
CA GLY A 87 6.14 -7.25 7.42
C GLY A 87 6.07 -5.75 7.19
N GLY A 88 5.11 -5.28 6.38
CA GLY A 88 4.77 -3.87 6.22
C GLY A 88 3.47 -3.49 6.93
N ASP A 89 3.16 -2.21 6.95
CA ASP A 89 1.86 -1.69 7.35
C ASP A 89 1.03 -1.41 6.10
N VAL A 90 -0.25 -1.78 6.13
CA VAL A 90 -1.22 -1.51 5.06
C VAL A 90 -2.47 -0.91 5.68
N GLU A 91 -2.93 0.19 5.10
CA GLU A 91 -4.15 0.89 5.50
C GLU A 91 -5.08 1.00 4.30
N ILE A 92 -6.25 0.36 4.35
CA ILE A 92 -7.16 0.22 3.22
C ILE A 92 -8.40 1.07 3.47
N HIS A 93 -8.55 2.17 2.73
CA HIS A 93 -9.74 3.04 2.72
C HIS A 93 -10.55 2.96 1.43
N GLY A 94 -9.93 2.45 0.36
CA GLY A 94 -10.52 2.30 -0.96
C GLY A 94 -11.11 0.90 -1.22
N MET A 95 -10.94 0.42 -2.45
CA MET A 95 -11.48 -0.87 -2.90
C MET A 95 -10.38 -1.88 -3.23
N VAL A 96 -10.59 -3.13 -2.81
CA VAL A 96 -9.78 -4.29 -3.20
C VAL A 96 -10.68 -5.32 -3.87
N ILE A 97 -10.39 -5.65 -5.13
CA ILE A 97 -11.19 -6.63 -5.87
C ILE A 97 -10.80 -8.07 -5.49
N GLY A 98 -9.52 -8.33 -5.25
CA GLY A 98 -9.02 -9.65 -4.83
C GLY A 98 -9.01 -9.83 -3.31
N ASP A 99 -8.10 -10.66 -2.85
CA ASP A 99 -7.93 -11.01 -1.44
C ASP A 99 -7.06 -9.98 -0.70
N VAL A 100 -7.31 -9.83 0.60
CA VAL A 100 -6.41 -9.12 1.52
C VAL A 100 -5.72 -10.16 2.40
N VAL A 101 -4.39 -10.25 2.31
CA VAL A 101 -3.60 -11.26 3.01
C VAL A 101 -2.57 -10.58 3.93
N ASN A 102 -2.70 -10.79 5.23
CA ASN A 102 -1.69 -10.39 6.20
C ASN A 102 -0.86 -11.61 6.64
N GLU A 103 0.39 -11.69 6.19
CA GLU A 103 1.33 -12.76 6.56
C GLU A 103 2.15 -12.40 7.80
N SER A 104 2.67 -11.17 7.89
CA SER A 104 3.59 -10.78 8.97
C SER A 104 3.65 -9.29 9.28
N GLY A 105 2.64 -8.51 8.90
CA GLY A 105 2.59 -7.06 9.11
C GLY A 105 1.36 -6.58 9.87
N ARG A 106 0.99 -5.31 9.68
CA ARG A 106 -0.23 -4.71 10.23
C ARG A 106 -1.14 -4.32 9.08
N VAL A 107 -2.41 -4.73 9.14
CA VAL A 107 -3.38 -4.39 8.10
C VAL A 107 -4.59 -3.76 8.77
N PHE A 108 -4.86 -2.50 8.48
CA PHE A 108 -6.08 -1.84 8.90
C PHE A 108 -7.03 -1.72 7.71
N ILE A 109 -8.28 -2.08 7.96
CA ILE A 109 -9.36 -2.02 6.98
C ILE A 109 -10.34 -0.95 7.46
N GLY A 110 -10.39 0.16 6.73
CA GLY A 110 -11.24 1.29 7.04
C GLY A 110 -12.73 0.96 6.89
N PRO A 111 -13.60 1.65 7.64
CA PRO A 111 -15.04 1.37 7.66
C PRO A 111 -15.73 1.62 6.30
N SER A 112 -15.16 2.50 5.46
CA SER A 112 -15.67 2.82 4.12
C SER A 112 -15.08 1.93 3.02
N CYS A 113 -14.18 1.00 3.36
CA CYS A 113 -13.51 0.19 2.35
C CYS A 113 -14.43 -0.92 1.83
N LEU A 114 -14.15 -1.38 0.60
CA LEU A 114 -14.83 -2.53 0.02
C LEU A 114 -13.81 -3.58 -0.44
N VAL A 115 -13.82 -4.74 0.21
CA VAL A 115 -13.04 -5.92 -0.20
C VAL A 115 -13.99 -6.93 -0.84
N ARG A 116 -13.76 -7.30 -2.10
CA ARG A 116 -14.60 -8.31 -2.78
C ARG A 116 -14.10 -9.74 -2.60
N GLY A 117 -12.81 -9.93 -2.34
CA GLY A 117 -12.24 -11.23 -2.01
C GLY A 117 -12.28 -11.56 -0.52
N ALA A 118 -11.45 -12.51 -0.11
CA ALA A 118 -11.32 -12.94 1.27
C ALA A 118 -10.28 -12.12 2.03
N VAL A 119 -10.53 -11.86 3.32
CA VAL A 119 -9.54 -11.31 4.25
C VAL A 119 -8.92 -12.46 5.04
N LYS A 120 -7.60 -12.63 4.92
CA LYS A 120 -6.82 -13.71 5.53
C LYS A 120 -5.76 -13.14 6.44
N GLY A 121 -5.71 -13.60 7.68
CA GLY A 121 -4.74 -13.13 8.68
C GLY A 121 -5.33 -12.11 9.65
N LYS A 122 -4.47 -11.50 10.47
CA LYS A 122 -4.88 -10.55 11.51
C LYS A 122 -5.10 -9.17 10.89
N THR A 123 -6.13 -8.45 11.33
CA THR A 123 -6.36 -7.05 10.99
C THR A 123 -6.37 -6.20 12.25
N GLU A 124 -5.81 -5.00 12.15
CA GLU A 124 -5.85 -3.99 13.20
C GLU A 124 -7.18 -3.23 13.17
N THR A 125 -7.67 -2.85 14.34
CA THR A 125 -8.89 -2.06 14.52
C THR A 125 -8.61 -0.55 14.48
N ALA A 126 -7.34 -0.14 14.45
CA ALA A 126 -6.91 1.25 14.37
C ALA A 126 -5.83 1.44 13.28
N PRO A 127 -5.82 2.58 12.58
CA PRO A 127 -4.89 2.85 11.48
C PRO A 127 -3.44 2.95 11.99
N PRO A 128 -2.51 2.11 11.48
CA PRO A 128 -1.13 2.10 11.92
C PRO A 128 -0.26 3.19 11.24
N ILE A 129 -0.77 3.86 10.21
CA ILE A 129 0.04 4.72 9.32
C ILE A 129 -0.36 6.20 9.44
N THR A 130 -1.60 6.53 9.82
CA THR A 130 -1.92 7.89 10.24
C THR A 130 -1.09 8.24 11.47
N GLY A 131 -0.21 9.22 11.32
CA GLY A 131 0.54 9.77 12.43
C GLY A 131 -0.37 10.18 13.57
N ALA A 132 -0.38 9.39 14.65
CA ALA A 132 -0.28 10.02 15.94
C ALA A 132 1.16 10.55 16.04
N ALA A 133 1.35 11.80 15.63
CA ALA A 133 1.96 12.69 16.61
C ALA A 133 1.08 12.55 17.86
N PRO A 134 1.62 12.32 19.07
CA PRO A 134 0.80 12.43 20.26
C PRO A 134 0.07 13.78 20.15
N ALA A 135 -1.26 13.77 20.31
CA ALA A 135 -2.04 14.99 20.32
C ALA A 135 -1.30 16.03 21.18
N PRO A 136 -1.14 17.30 20.75
CA PRO A 136 -0.62 18.30 21.67
C PRO A 136 -1.53 18.26 22.88
N ALA A 137 -0.97 18.01 24.06
CA ALA A 137 -1.71 18.11 25.31
C ALA A 137 -2.43 19.46 25.29
N ALA A 138 -3.75 19.43 25.38
CA ALA A 138 -4.56 20.64 25.46
C ALA A 138 -4.08 21.43 26.67
N ASN A 139 -3.41 22.57 26.44
CA ASN A 139 -3.21 23.53 27.52
C ASN A 139 -4.59 24.00 27.97
N PRO A 140 -4.92 23.95 29.27
CA PRO A 140 -6.18 24.50 29.75
C PRO A 140 -6.22 26.02 29.45
N PRO A 141 -7.41 26.59 29.19
CA PRO A 141 -7.52 28.03 28.98
C PRO A 141 -7.02 28.78 30.22
N PRO A 142 -6.27 29.89 30.07
CA PRO A 142 -6.05 30.78 31.21
C PRO A 142 -7.40 31.33 31.66
N ALA A 143 -7.74 31.07 32.93
CA ALA A 143 -8.79 31.81 33.63
C ALA A 143 -8.40 33.29 33.67
N GLY A 144 -9.41 34.17 33.52
CA GLY A 144 -9.24 35.61 33.42
C GLY A 144 -8.71 36.32 34.66
#